data_AF-A0AB38VPV5-F1
#
_entry.id   AF-A0AB38VPV5-F1
#
_cell.length_a   1.000
_cell.length_b   1.000
_cell.length_c   1.000
_cell.angle_alpha   90.00
_cell.angle_beta   90.00
_cell.angle_gamma   90.00
#
_symmetry.space_group_name_H-M   'P 1'
#
loop_
_entity.id
_entity.type
_entity.pdbx_description
1 polymer ?
#
loop_
_entity_poly.entity_id
_entity_poly.type
_entity_poly.pdbx_seq_one_letter_code
_entity_poly.pdbx_strand_id
1 'polypeptide(L)'
;MLIIHYIACVILGIYGLNIFSNDFLWFIVALIFGPIFGLLGFFSQKIPKIELIIPLLFIAEPFLRGYLPARTDLPWPTYLADLIASVLLIIIGLVLAIVFLRKNKRQA
;
A
#
# COMPACT_ATOMS: atom_id res chain seq x y z
N MET A 1 7.44 -3.98 10.45
CA MET A 1 8.30 -3.75 9.26
C MET A 1 8.67 -2.29 9.05
N LEU A 2 7.76 -1.32 9.21
CA LEU A 2 8.05 0.10 8.99
C LEU A 2 9.24 0.64 9.82
N ILE A 3 9.33 0.29 11.11
CA ILE A 3 10.45 0.74 11.97
C ILE A 3 11.80 0.22 11.52
N ILE A 4 11.87 -1.04 11.08
CA ILE A 4 13.10 -1.65 10.58
C ILE A 4 13.53 -0.97 9.27
N HIS A 5 12.56 -0.68 8.38
CA HIS A 5 12.83 0.04 7.14
C HIS A 5 13.42 1.44 7.40
N TYR A 6 12.86 2.20 8.35
CA TYR A 6 13.34 3.54 8.67
C TYR A 6 14.70 3.51 9.36
N ILE A 7 14.94 2.54 10.26
CA ILE A 7 16.26 2.32 10.86
C ILE A 7 17.30 2.04 9.77
N ALA A 8 16.98 1.20 8.78
CA ALA A 8 17.89 0.94 7.66
C ALA A 8 18.19 2.21 6.85
N CYS A 9 17.18 3.02 6.54
CA CYS A 9 17.36 4.31 5.85
C CYS A 9 18.22 5.29 6.66
N VAL A 10 18.12 5.28 7.99
CA VAL A 10 18.99 6.09 8.88
C VAL A 10 20.44 5.59 8.83
N ILE A 11 20.67 4.28 8.92
CA ILE A 11 22.01 3.68 8.82
C ILE A 11 22.65 3.98 7.46
N LEU A 12 21.87 3.96 6.38
CA LEU A 12 22.34 4.29 5.03
C LEU A 12 22.49 5.80 4.78
N GLY A 13 22.18 6.65 5.77
CA GLY A 13 22.29 8.11 5.64
C GLY A 13 21.23 8.77 4.76
N ILE A 14 20.16 8.05 4.42
CA ILE A 14 19.05 8.55 3.60
C ILE A 14 18.14 9.47 4.45
N TYR A 15 17.96 9.13 5.74
CA TYR A 15 17.14 9.90 6.68
C TYR A 15 17.93 10.32 7.93
N GLY A 16 17.55 11.47 8.50
CA GLY A 16 17.98 11.89 9.83
C GLY A 16 17.16 11.25 10.94
N LEU A 17 17.64 11.29 12.19
CA LEU A 17 16.95 10.70 13.35
C LEU A 17 15.58 11.35 13.65
N ASN A 18 15.35 12.58 13.20
CA ASN A 18 14.07 13.27 13.32
C ASN A 18 12.94 12.60 12.52
N ILE A 19 13.25 11.66 11.61
CA ILE A 19 12.23 10.94 10.85
C ILE A 19 11.26 10.17 11.76
N PHE A 20 11.73 9.62 12.88
CA PHE A 20 10.89 8.86 13.81
C PHE A 20 9.84 9.73 14.51
N SER A 21 10.18 10.99 14.80
CA SER A 21 9.23 11.95 15.37
C SER A 21 8.30 12.52 14.30
N ASN A 22 8.82 12.79 13.10
CA ASN A 22 8.04 13.38 12.01
C ASN A 22 6.94 12.44 11.52
N ASP A 23 7.24 11.15 11.44
CA ASP A 23 6.33 10.11 10.95
C ASP A 23 5.73 9.26 12.08
N PHE A 24 5.70 9.78 13.32
CA PHE A 24 5.16 9.06 14.47
C PHE A 24 3.76 8.49 14.22
N LEU A 25 2.88 9.27 13.59
CA LEU A 25 1.52 8.82 13.23
C LEU A 25 1.55 7.61 12.28
N TRP A 26 2.48 7.56 11.33
CA TRP A 26 2.64 6.41 10.43
C TRP A 26 3.07 5.16 11.17
N PHE A 27 3.89 5.28 12.21
CA PHE A 27 4.24 4.14 13.08
C PHE A 27 3.02 3.61 13.83
N ILE A 28 2.17 4.49 14.36
CA ILE A 28 0.92 4.09 15.03
C ILE A 28 -0.03 3.38 14.06
N VAL A 29 -0.22 3.96 12.87
CA VAL A 29 -1.03 3.34 11.80
C VAL A 29 -0.47 1.96 11.44
N ALA A 30 0.84 1.84 11.22
CA ALA A 30 1.47 0.57 10.90
C ALA A 30 1.35 -0.47 12.04
N LEU A 31 1.40 -0.04 13.30
CA LEU A 31 1.24 -0.89 14.46
C LEU A 31 -0.18 -1.47 14.56
N ILE A 32 -1.20 -0.68 14.26
CA ILE A 32 -2.61 -1.11 14.32
C ILE A 32 -2.96 -1.96 13.10
N PHE A 33 -2.65 -1.46 11.90
CA PHE A 33 -3.07 -2.10 10.66
C PHE A 33 -2.22 -3.32 10.29
N GLY A 34 -0.96 -3.39 10.71
CA GLY A 34 -0.09 -4.54 10.45
C GLY A 34 -0.70 -5.87 10.92
N PRO A 35 -1.07 -6.01 12.20
CA PRO A 35 -1.77 -7.19 12.72
C PRO A 35 -3.11 -7.45 12.03
N ILE A 36 -3.90 -6.40 11.74
CA ILE A 36 -5.19 -6.54 11.05
C ILE A 36 -4.98 -7.17 9.67
N PHE A 37 -4.03 -6.67 8.88
CA PHE A 37 -3.71 -7.23 7.56
C PHE A 37 -3.11 -8.64 7.67
N GLY A 38 -2.32 -8.93 8.70
CA GLY A 38 -1.85 -10.28 8.99
C GLY A 38 -2.99 -11.27 9.27
N LEU A 39 -3.97 -10.85 10.07
CA LEU A 39 -5.18 -11.62 10.35
C LEU A 39 -6.02 -11.82 9.08
N LEU A 40 -6.19 -10.77 8.27
CA LEU A 40 -6.89 -10.89 6.98
C LEU A 40 -6.21 -11.92 6.07
N GLY A 41 -4.89 -11.94 6.01
CA GLY A 41 -4.13 -12.97 5.29
C GLY A 41 -4.32 -14.38 5.86
N PHE A 42 -4.42 -14.53 7.19
CA PHE A 42 -4.75 -15.82 7.80
C PHE A 42 -6.17 -16.27 7.46
N PHE A 43 -7.15 -15.38 7.57
CA PHE A 43 -8.56 -15.69 7.28
C PHE A 43 -8.83 -15.91 5.79
N SER A 44 -7.99 -15.37 4.90
CA SER A 44 -8.10 -15.57 3.45
C SER A 44 -8.02 -17.04 3.05
N GLN A 45 -7.31 -17.86 3.84
CA GLN A 45 -7.23 -19.31 3.64
C GLN A 45 -8.56 -20.02 3.85
N LYS A 46 -9.44 -19.47 4.70
CA LYS A 46 -10.76 -20.03 5.02
C LYS A 46 -11.88 -19.38 4.23
N ILE A 47 -11.75 -18.08 3.93
CA ILE A 47 -12.73 -17.29 3.19
C ILE A 47 -11.99 -16.64 2.01
N PRO A 48 -11.91 -17.32 0.85
CA PRO A 48 -11.11 -16.87 -0.30
C PRO A 48 -11.48 -15.47 -0.80
N LYS A 49 -12.72 -15.04 -0.58
CA LYS A 49 -13.19 -13.69 -0.96
C LYS A 49 -12.47 -12.56 -0.21
N ILE A 50 -11.91 -12.82 0.97
CA ILE A 50 -11.12 -11.83 1.73
C ILE A 50 -9.86 -11.41 0.95
N GLU A 51 -9.32 -12.29 0.09
CA GLU A 51 -8.17 -11.96 -0.76
C GLU A 51 -8.44 -10.78 -1.70
N LEU A 52 -9.72 -10.50 -2.05
CA LEU A 52 -10.11 -9.36 -2.89
C LEU A 52 -9.96 -8.00 -2.20
N ILE A 53 -9.83 -7.95 -0.87
CA ILE A 53 -9.62 -6.70 -0.15
C ILE A 53 -8.30 -6.06 -0.58
N ILE A 54 -7.24 -6.86 -0.76
CA ILE A 54 -5.93 -6.37 -1.17
C ILE A 54 -5.98 -5.65 -2.54
N PRO A 55 -6.43 -6.26 -3.65
CA PRO A 55 -6.50 -5.57 -4.93
C PRO A 55 -7.43 -4.36 -4.91
N LEU A 56 -8.52 -4.39 -4.12
CA LEU A 56 -9.38 -3.22 -3.95
C LEU A 56 -8.65 -2.07 -3.26
N LEU A 57 -7.85 -2.35 -2.22
CA LEU A 57 -7.04 -1.33 -1.55
C LEU A 57 -6.00 -0.73 -2.50
N PHE A 58 -5.34 -1.53 -3.34
CA PHE A 58 -4.41 -1.05 -4.37
C PHE A 58 -5.10 -0.09 -5.35
N ILE A 59 -6.30 -0.43 -5.82
CA ILE A 59 -7.06 0.44 -6.74
C ILE A 59 -7.53 1.71 -6.04
N ALA A 60 -7.95 1.62 -4.78
CA ALA A 60 -8.48 2.75 -4.01
C ALA A 60 -7.39 3.71 -3.51
N GLU A 61 -6.18 3.21 -3.24
CA GLU A 61 -5.10 3.97 -2.60
C GLU A 61 -4.77 5.30 -3.30
N PRO A 62 -4.63 5.40 -4.63
CA PRO A 62 -4.36 6.66 -5.31
C PRO A 62 -5.43 7.73 -5.07
N PHE A 63 -6.68 7.32 -4.91
CA PHE A 63 -7.80 8.23 -4.66
C PHE A 63 -7.87 8.63 -3.18
N LEU A 64 -7.66 7.67 -2.28
CA LEU A 64 -7.66 7.91 -0.83
C LEU A 64 -6.50 8.80 -0.38
N ARG A 65 -5.34 8.65 -1.03
CA ARG A 65 -4.17 9.52 -0.85
C ARG A 65 -4.30 10.84 -1.59
N GLY A 66 -5.27 10.97 -2.50
CA GLY A 66 -5.45 12.13 -3.36
C GLY A 66 -4.30 12.33 -4.34
N TYR A 67 -3.60 11.27 -4.75
CA TYR A 67 -2.70 11.32 -5.90
C TYR A 67 -3.49 11.48 -7.20
N LEU A 68 -4.73 10.98 -7.21
CA LEU A 68 -5.71 11.19 -8.27
C LEU A 68 -6.95 11.96 -7.74
N PRO A 69 -7.45 12.97 -8.48
CA PRO A 69 -6.90 13.52 -9.73
C PRO A 69 -5.52 14.17 -9.50
N ALA A 70 -4.69 14.17 -10.54
CA ALA A 70 -3.29 14.58 -10.44
C ALA A 70 -3.15 16.00 -9.85
N ARG A 71 -2.33 16.12 -8.81
CA ARG A 71 -2.03 17.37 -8.12
C ARG A 71 -1.01 18.19 -8.92
N THR A 72 -1.43 19.32 -9.47
CA THR A 72 -0.57 20.23 -10.25
C THR A 72 0.19 21.24 -9.38
N ASP A 73 -0.08 21.26 -8.08
CA ASP A 73 0.55 22.12 -7.07
C ASP A 73 1.91 21.59 -6.58
N LEU A 74 2.27 20.35 -6.93
CA LEU A 74 3.53 19.72 -6.54
C LEU A 74 4.66 19.99 -7.54
N PRO A 75 5.93 20.02 -7.09
CA PRO A 75 7.10 20.13 -7.97
C PRO A 75 7.11 19.02 -9.03
N TRP A 76 7.69 19.32 -10.20
CA TRP A 76 7.80 18.44 -11.37
C TRP A 76 8.17 16.97 -11.07
N PRO A 77 9.20 16.65 -10.24
CA PRO A 77 9.54 15.25 -10.00
C PRO A 77 8.52 14.55 -9.11
N THR A 78 7.87 15.28 -8.21
CA THR A 78 6.92 14.74 -7.23
C THR A 78 5.59 14.41 -7.89
N TYR A 79 5.03 15.31 -8.72
CA TYR A 79 3.77 15.01 -9.40
C TYR A 79 3.91 13.82 -10.37
N LEU A 80 5.05 13.71 -11.06
CA LEU A 80 5.28 12.62 -12.01
C LEU A 80 5.40 11.28 -11.27
N ALA A 81 6.11 11.26 -10.14
CA ALA A 81 6.23 10.08 -9.29
C ALA A 81 4.87 9.63 -8.77
N ASP A 82 4.04 10.56 -8.29
CA ASP A 82 2.68 10.27 -7.81
C ASP A 82 1.79 9.70 -8.92
N LEU A 83 1.89 10.25 -10.14
CA LEU A 83 1.13 9.75 -11.30
C LEU A 83 1.55 8.34 -11.68
N ILE A 84 2.85 8.08 -11.79
CA ILE A 84 3.39 6.75 -12.13
C ILE A 84 3.00 5.73 -11.06
N ALA A 85 3.16 6.08 -9.78
CA ALA A 85 2.77 5.22 -8.67
C ALA A 85 1.28 4.90 -8.71
N SER A 86 0.43 5.90 -8.99
CA SER A 86 -1.01 5.73 -9.10
C SER A 86 -1.42 4.76 -10.20
N VAL A 87 -0.83 4.92 -11.39
CA VAL A 87 -1.08 4.03 -12.54
C VAL A 87 -0.64 2.61 -12.23
N LEU A 88 0.56 2.43 -11.64
CA LEU A 88 1.07 1.12 -11.27
C LEU A 88 0.20 0.44 -10.23
N LEU A 89 -0.24 1.16 -9.18
CA LEU A 89 -1.13 0.64 -8.15
C LEU A 89 -2.44 0.12 -8.75
N ILE A 90 -3.06 0.89 -9.65
CA ILE A 90 -4.31 0.48 -10.33
C ILE A 90 -4.08 -0.76 -11.19
N ILE A 91 -3.02 -0.79 -12.00
CA ILE A 91 -2.71 -1.93 -12.87
C ILE A 91 -2.48 -3.20 -12.03
N ILE A 92 -1.64 -3.12 -11.00
CA ILE A 92 -1.34 -4.24 -10.11
C ILE A 92 -2.62 -4.72 -9.41
N GLY A 93 -3.42 -3.81 -8.88
CA GLY A 93 -4.70 -4.13 -8.24
C GLY A 93 -5.67 -4.85 -9.19
N LEU A 94 -5.81 -4.37 -10.43
CA LEU A 94 -6.64 -5.02 -11.45
C LEU A 94 -6.14 -6.41 -11.82
N VAL A 95 -4.82 -6.56 -12.05
CA VAL A 95 -4.21 -7.86 -12.37
C VAL A 95 -4.45 -8.86 -11.25
N LEU A 96 -4.20 -8.46 -9.99
CA LEU A 96 -4.45 -9.30 -8.82
C LEU A 96 -5.92 -9.69 -8.73
N ALA A 97 -6.85 -8.74 -8.86
CA ALA A 97 -8.28 -9.01 -8.84
C ALA A 97 -8.68 -10.06 -9.90
N ILE A 98 -8.18 -9.91 -11.14
CA ILE A 98 -8.47 -10.86 -12.23
C ILE A 98 -7.90 -12.24 -11.91
N VAL A 99 -6.66 -12.33 -11.43
CA VAL A 99 -6.03 -13.60 -11.05
C VAL A 99 -6.84 -14.30 -9.94
N PHE A 100 -7.25 -13.57 -8.91
CA PHE A 100 -8.05 -14.12 -7.81
C PHE A 100 -9.43 -14.56 -8.28
N LEU A 101 -10.12 -13.77 -9.09
CA LEU A 101 -11.43 -14.14 -9.64
C LEU A 101 -11.34 -15.39 -10.53
N ARG A 102 -10.26 -15.52 -11.32
CA ARG A 102 -10.02 -16.73 -12.13
C ARG A 102 -9.71 -17.95 -11.28
N LYS A 103 -8.91 -17.81 -10.22
CA LYS A 103 -8.62 -18.89 -9.26
C LYS A 103 -9.90 -19.37 -8.58
N ASN A 104 -10.73 -18.46 -8.09
CA ASN A 104 -11.98 -18.78 -7.40
C ASN A 104 -13.00 -19.50 -8.31
N LYS A 105 -13.06 -19.14 -9.61
CA LYS A 105 -13.91 -19.85 -10.60
C LYS A 105 -13.44 -21.28 -10.91
N ARG A 106 -12.18 -21.62 -10.68
CA ARG A 106 -11.65 -22.98 -10.93
C ARG A 106 -11.84 -23.92 -9.74
N GLN A 107 -12.18 -23.39 -8.57
CA GLN A 107 -12.34 -24.16 -7.33
C GLN A 107 -13.82 -24.39 -6.95
N ALA A 108 -14.76 -23.83 -7.72
CA ALA A 108 -16.20 -24.05 -7.62
C ALA A 108 -16.67 -24.97 -8.74
#